data_AF-A0A7C3MC28-F1
#
_entry.id   AF-A0A7C3MC28-F1
#
_cell.length_a   1.000
_cell.length_b   1.000
_cell.length_c   1.000
_cell.angle_alpha   90.00
_cell.angle_beta   90.00
_cell.angle_gamma   90.00
#
_symmetry.space_group_name_H-M   'P 1'
#
loop_
_entity.id
_entity.type
_entity.pdbx_description
1 polymer ?
#
loop_
_entity_poly.entity_id
_entity_poly.type
_entity_poly.pdbx_seq_one_letter_code
_entity_poly.pdbx_strand_id
1 'polypeptide(L)'
;MFYHEKRDGFARTGKIEIDGRTVATPAMLEVEDIPDWDFGLAPTSLKFLNEELFEVLKPQNEEVEVLTSLHLLSPRQLVDVFERAGKKPVYAASSALPSNVSLLIYLGADLVDNVLAIAKAYNGVFLMGEIEVQVEKLQRLPCNCIHCQGKFVEEVDNLSKTVARHNTEMLRMEVEKCRRLILDEELRNYVESKVKLDPELTSALRFSDALRDHSTFPRFKKSRCNFSALESFNRFEVRYFFNRALECYQPFSDTVLLLPCTARKPYLISRTHRYLRSRVKINVNEIIISSPLVVPREFELLYPAVNYDTPVTGYWSDEEISFVSGWLKKFIEKGKFSKVIAHVAGGYRKVVERIEGEIQAEVVYTAEDDILSDKSIDRLKKEIEGYERVDLYRRIIDHMLSYQFGISFEGEVKGRYPELELHDKKRLARVDRIYGMLDIYEDIAVHLLEKKIYSVEIGDFDVKGTIFAGGVINADEKIRPNDLVVFCNSKIFGVGIAAMSGREMVESERGIAVKVKRKFLM
;
A
#
# COMPACT_ATOMS: atom_id res chain seq x y z
N MET A 1 -20.09 -16.37 9.71
CA MET A 1 -20.22 -15.30 8.67
C MET A 1 -19.30 -14.14 9.02
N PHE A 2 -18.51 -13.63 8.06
CA PHE A 2 -17.49 -12.60 8.31
C PHE A 2 -18.02 -11.17 8.12
N TYR A 3 -17.74 -10.30 9.10
CA TYR A 3 -18.05 -8.87 9.05
C TYR A 3 -16.76 -8.08 8.75
N HIS A 4 -16.60 -7.65 7.51
CA HIS A 4 -15.41 -6.89 7.09
C HIS A 4 -15.44 -5.44 7.59
N GLU A 5 -14.32 -4.94 8.14
CA GLU A 5 -14.20 -3.56 8.64
C GLU A 5 -13.21 -2.69 7.86
N LYS A 6 -12.05 -3.25 7.49
CA LYS A 6 -11.00 -2.55 6.74
C LYS A 6 -10.12 -3.51 5.95
N ARG A 7 -9.60 -3.05 4.81
CA ARG A 7 -8.68 -3.81 3.94
C ARG A 7 -7.40 -3.02 3.69
N ASP A 8 -6.26 -3.71 3.68
CA ASP A 8 -4.95 -3.20 3.27
C ASP A 8 -4.24 -4.28 2.44
N GLY A 9 -4.56 -4.33 1.14
CA GLY A 9 -4.14 -5.41 0.27
C GLY A 9 -4.90 -6.70 0.57
N PHE A 10 -4.18 -7.83 0.63
CA PHE A 10 -4.79 -9.11 0.98
C PHE A 10 -5.19 -9.16 2.47
N ALA A 11 -4.44 -8.48 3.34
CA ALA A 11 -4.75 -8.38 4.75
C ALA A 11 -6.02 -7.55 5.01
N ARG A 12 -6.80 -7.97 6.00
CA ARG A 12 -8.03 -7.29 6.41
C ARG A 12 -8.29 -7.43 7.90
N THR A 13 -9.03 -6.46 8.43
CA THR A 13 -9.64 -6.57 9.76
C THR A 13 -11.14 -6.74 9.63
N GLY A 14 -11.71 -7.49 10.55
CA GLY A 14 -13.13 -7.74 10.62
C GLY A 14 -13.49 -8.50 11.88
N LYS A 15 -14.70 -9.05 11.89
CA LYS A 15 -15.21 -9.89 12.97
C LYS A 15 -15.74 -11.18 12.40
N ILE A 16 -15.39 -12.29 13.04
CA ILE A 16 -15.93 -13.61 12.75
C ILE A 16 -16.61 -14.13 14.01
N GLU A 17 -17.78 -14.74 13.85
CA GLU A 17 -18.43 -15.50 14.93
C GLU A 17 -17.86 -16.92 14.93
N ILE A 18 -17.35 -17.36 16.07
CA ILE A 18 -16.77 -18.68 16.29
C ILE A 18 -17.35 -19.20 17.61
N ASP A 19 -18.10 -20.31 17.58
CA ASP A 19 -18.74 -20.92 18.76
C ASP A 19 -19.49 -19.93 19.66
N GLY A 20 -20.20 -18.98 19.04
CA GLY A 20 -20.96 -17.93 19.74
C GLY A 20 -20.12 -16.80 20.34
N ARG A 21 -18.82 -16.74 20.02
CA ARG A 21 -17.90 -15.67 20.39
C ARG A 21 -17.53 -14.84 19.15
N THR A 22 -17.58 -13.52 19.30
CA THR A 22 -17.08 -12.60 18.27
C THR A 22 -15.56 -12.44 18.38
N VAL A 23 -14.83 -12.86 17.35
CA VAL A 23 -13.36 -12.74 17.27
C VAL A 23 -12.96 -11.68 16.24
N ALA A 24 -12.07 -10.77 16.61
CA ALA A 24 -11.59 -9.69 15.74
C ALA A 24 -10.34 -10.11 14.95
N THR A 25 -10.37 -10.01 13.62
CA THR A 25 -9.27 -10.46 12.73
C THR A 25 -8.24 -9.36 12.43
N PRO A 26 -6.98 -9.71 12.11
CA PRO A 26 -6.39 -11.05 12.24
C PRO A 26 -6.35 -11.51 13.71
N ALA A 27 -6.52 -12.80 14.00
CA ALA A 27 -6.51 -13.30 15.39
C ALA A 27 -5.66 -14.57 15.55
N MET A 28 -5.18 -14.79 16.78
CA MET A 28 -4.57 -16.05 17.20
C MET A 28 -5.57 -16.80 18.08
N LEU A 29 -5.89 -18.03 17.70
CA LEU A 29 -6.64 -18.98 18.52
C LEU A 29 -5.66 -19.75 19.40
N GLU A 30 -5.99 -19.91 20.67
CA GLU A 30 -5.27 -20.87 21.51
C GLU A 30 -5.78 -22.28 21.21
N VAL A 31 -4.94 -23.30 21.36
CA VAL A 31 -5.28 -24.69 21.04
C VAL A 31 -6.58 -25.17 21.68
N GLU A 32 -6.91 -24.66 22.88
CA GLU A 32 -8.14 -24.99 23.59
C GLU A 32 -9.40 -24.24 23.07
N ASP A 33 -9.20 -23.18 22.29
CA ASP A 33 -10.25 -22.34 21.71
C ASP A 33 -10.42 -22.57 20.18
N ILE A 34 -9.69 -23.53 19.60
CA ILE A 34 -9.90 -23.95 18.21
C ILE A 34 -11.23 -24.72 18.16
N PRO A 35 -12.18 -24.32 17.29
CA PRO A 35 -13.43 -25.06 17.10
C PRO A 35 -13.19 -26.46 16.54
N ASP A 36 -14.23 -27.29 16.59
CA ASP A 36 -14.27 -28.61 15.92
C ASP A 36 -14.41 -28.46 14.39
N TRP A 37 -13.50 -27.69 13.77
CA TRP A 37 -13.40 -27.55 12.33
C TRP A 37 -12.83 -28.82 11.70
N ASP A 38 -13.25 -29.09 10.47
CA ASP A 38 -12.67 -30.15 9.66
C ASP A 38 -11.28 -29.74 9.17
N PHE A 39 -10.22 -30.42 9.62
CA PHE A 39 -8.85 -30.20 9.15
C PHE A 39 -8.50 -31.03 7.90
N GLY A 40 -9.46 -31.78 7.37
CA GLY A 40 -9.27 -32.71 6.25
C GLY A 40 -8.34 -33.87 6.60
N LEU A 41 -8.11 -34.72 5.60
CA LEU A 41 -7.14 -35.81 5.66
C LEU A 41 -5.88 -35.53 4.83
N ALA A 42 -5.88 -34.44 4.06
CA ALA A 42 -4.76 -34.04 3.22
C ALA A 42 -4.16 -32.70 3.67
N PRO A 43 -2.83 -32.63 3.85
CA PRO A 43 -2.16 -31.35 4.03
C PRO A 43 -2.26 -30.51 2.76
N THR A 44 -2.23 -29.18 2.88
CA THR A 44 -2.28 -28.27 1.73
C THR A 44 -1.15 -28.53 0.71
N SER A 45 0.00 -29.05 1.16
CA SER A 45 1.11 -29.45 0.28
C SER A 45 0.75 -30.56 -0.72
N LEU A 46 -0.23 -31.42 -0.42
CA LEU A 46 -0.67 -32.48 -1.32
C LEU A 46 -1.20 -31.93 -2.64
N LYS A 47 -1.78 -30.72 -2.64
CA LYS A 47 -2.28 -30.05 -3.85
C LYS A 47 -1.25 -29.99 -4.98
N PHE A 48 0.02 -29.83 -4.64
CA PHE A 48 1.11 -29.72 -5.62
C PHE A 48 1.71 -31.07 -6.04
N LEU A 49 1.30 -32.15 -5.39
CA LEU A 49 1.74 -33.52 -5.69
C LEU A 49 0.63 -34.31 -6.40
N ASN A 50 -0.62 -34.12 -5.98
CA ASN A 50 -1.81 -34.75 -6.54
C ASN A 50 -3.05 -33.87 -6.23
N GLU A 51 -3.39 -32.99 -7.16
CA GLU A 51 -4.51 -32.04 -7.01
C GLU A 51 -5.87 -32.76 -6.89
N GLU A 52 -6.10 -33.81 -7.67
CA GLU A 52 -7.35 -34.58 -7.61
C GLU A 52 -7.57 -35.20 -6.23
N LEU A 53 -6.53 -35.81 -5.66
CA LEU A 53 -6.61 -36.39 -4.31
C LEU A 53 -6.76 -35.32 -3.24
N PHE A 54 -6.10 -34.18 -3.39
CA PHE A 54 -6.26 -33.04 -2.48
C PHE A 54 -7.70 -32.53 -2.49
N GLU A 55 -8.32 -32.33 -3.65
CA GLU A 55 -9.69 -31.83 -3.75
C GLU A 55 -10.71 -32.75 -3.05
N VAL A 56 -10.45 -34.05 -2.99
CA VAL A 56 -11.29 -35.04 -2.27
C VAL A 56 -11.07 -35.00 -0.76
N LEU A 57 -9.83 -34.77 -0.30
CA LEU A 57 -9.41 -34.92 1.09
C LEU A 57 -9.16 -33.60 1.83
N LYS A 58 -9.31 -32.46 1.15
CA LYS A 58 -9.06 -31.13 1.73
C LYS A 58 -10.07 -30.81 2.85
N PRO A 59 -9.70 -29.92 3.78
CA PRO A 59 -10.63 -29.34 4.75
C PRO A 59 -11.93 -28.83 4.12
N GLN A 60 -13.08 -29.16 4.72
CA GLN A 60 -14.39 -28.65 4.32
C GLN A 60 -15.08 -27.97 5.50
N ASN A 61 -15.00 -26.63 5.54
CA ASN A 61 -15.69 -25.83 6.55
C ASN A 61 -16.57 -24.76 5.92
N GLU A 62 -17.74 -24.50 6.49
CA GLU A 62 -18.64 -23.44 6.02
C GLU A 62 -18.10 -22.04 6.37
N GLU A 63 -17.51 -21.91 7.55
CA GLU A 63 -17.18 -20.61 8.15
C GLU A 63 -15.82 -20.07 7.72
N VAL A 64 -14.84 -20.95 7.54
CA VAL A 64 -13.44 -20.61 7.26
C VAL A 64 -12.87 -21.49 6.16
N GLU A 65 -11.80 -21.02 5.53
CA GLU A 65 -10.94 -21.85 4.68
C GLU A 65 -9.69 -22.21 5.47
N VAL A 66 -9.51 -23.51 5.72
CA VAL A 66 -8.39 -24.02 6.53
C VAL A 66 -7.24 -24.38 5.61
N LEU A 67 -6.07 -23.78 5.85
CA LEU A 67 -4.82 -24.11 5.20
C LEU A 67 -3.88 -24.75 6.22
N THR A 68 -3.45 -25.98 5.95
CA THR A 68 -2.65 -26.79 6.88
C THR A 68 -1.23 -26.96 6.36
N SER A 69 -0.27 -27.14 7.27
CA SER A 69 1.12 -27.50 6.95
C SER A 69 1.82 -26.54 5.97
N LEU A 70 1.56 -25.22 6.11
CA LEU A 70 2.11 -24.20 5.20
C LEU A 70 3.65 -24.14 5.24
N HIS A 71 4.27 -24.57 6.34
CA HIS A 71 5.72 -24.65 6.50
C HIS A 71 6.39 -25.70 5.60
N LEU A 72 5.62 -26.58 4.94
CA LEU A 72 6.14 -27.54 3.96
C LEU A 72 6.13 -26.99 2.53
N LEU A 73 5.54 -25.82 2.30
CA LEU A 73 5.41 -25.22 0.98
C LEU A 73 6.66 -24.42 0.64
N SER A 74 7.10 -24.49 -0.61
CA SER A 74 8.04 -23.49 -1.13
C SER A 74 7.41 -22.08 -1.08
N PRO A 75 8.23 -21.01 -1.05
CA PRO A 75 7.71 -19.64 -1.02
C PRO A 75 6.71 -19.31 -2.14
N ARG A 76 6.89 -19.89 -3.34
CA ARG A 76 5.96 -19.71 -4.46
C ARG A 76 4.63 -20.42 -4.21
N GLN A 77 4.68 -21.65 -3.72
CA GLN A 77 3.49 -22.44 -3.39
C GLN A 77 2.70 -21.79 -2.25
N LEU A 78 3.40 -21.23 -1.24
CA LEU A 78 2.78 -20.48 -0.15
C LEU A 78 1.94 -19.30 -0.69
N VAL A 79 2.49 -18.52 -1.62
CA VAL A 79 1.74 -17.41 -2.23
C VAL A 79 0.57 -17.91 -3.09
N ASP A 80 0.75 -18.98 -3.87
CA ASP A 80 -0.30 -19.56 -4.72
C ASP A 80 -1.51 -20.07 -3.90
N VAL A 81 -1.29 -20.67 -2.73
CA VAL A 81 -2.42 -21.15 -1.90
C VAL A 81 -3.23 -19.99 -1.31
N PHE A 82 -2.58 -18.88 -0.94
CA PHE A 82 -3.29 -17.67 -0.48
C PHE A 82 -3.99 -16.93 -1.63
N GLU A 83 -3.37 -16.84 -2.81
CA GLU A 83 -3.98 -16.23 -3.99
C GLU A 83 -5.27 -16.96 -4.42
N ARG A 84 -5.28 -18.29 -4.29
CA ARG A 84 -6.43 -19.12 -4.63
C ARG A 84 -7.44 -19.27 -3.51
N ALA A 85 -7.13 -18.78 -2.31
CA ALA A 85 -8.07 -18.83 -1.20
C ALA A 85 -9.34 -18.05 -1.58
N GLY A 86 -10.48 -18.62 -1.25
CA GLY A 86 -11.79 -18.06 -1.52
C GLY A 86 -12.10 -16.83 -0.67
N LYS A 87 -13.38 -16.49 -0.61
CA LYS A 87 -13.85 -15.28 0.10
C LYS A 87 -13.89 -15.45 1.62
N LYS A 88 -13.93 -16.71 2.07
CA LYS A 88 -14.03 -17.06 3.49
C LYS A 88 -12.81 -16.55 4.25
N PRO A 89 -12.93 -16.30 5.56
CA PRO A 89 -11.78 -16.07 6.41
C PRO A 89 -10.78 -17.22 6.30
N VAL A 90 -9.50 -16.90 6.11
CA VAL A 90 -8.46 -17.91 5.96
C VAL A 90 -7.83 -18.22 7.31
N TYR A 91 -7.88 -19.49 7.72
CA TYR A 91 -7.23 -20.01 8.91
C TYR A 91 -5.95 -20.77 8.53
N ALA A 92 -4.79 -20.20 8.86
CA ALA A 92 -3.49 -20.81 8.66
C ALA A 92 -3.13 -21.70 9.87
N ALA A 93 -3.59 -22.95 9.82
CA ALA A 93 -3.48 -23.91 10.90
C ALA A 93 -2.03 -24.38 11.13
N SER A 94 -1.60 -24.37 12.39
CA SER A 94 -0.32 -24.91 12.88
C SER A 94 0.91 -24.44 12.10
N SER A 95 0.89 -23.18 11.64
CA SER A 95 1.89 -22.64 10.71
C SER A 95 2.55 -21.34 11.18
N ALA A 96 1.98 -20.68 12.19
CA ALA A 96 2.43 -19.37 12.63
C ALA A 96 3.47 -19.43 13.74
N LEU A 97 4.49 -18.58 13.60
CA LEU A 97 5.49 -18.23 14.60
C LEU A 97 5.66 -16.70 14.57
N PRO A 98 6.19 -16.06 15.63
CA PRO A 98 6.40 -14.61 15.63
C PRO A 98 7.35 -14.12 14.51
N SER A 99 8.17 -15.01 13.95
CA SER A 99 9.06 -14.73 12.82
C SER A 99 8.33 -14.61 11.47
N ASN A 100 7.23 -15.36 11.25
CA ASN A 100 6.57 -15.45 9.94
C ASN A 100 5.12 -14.92 9.91
N VAL A 101 4.47 -14.76 11.06
CA VAL A 101 3.03 -14.49 11.13
C VAL A 101 2.63 -13.17 10.45
N SER A 102 3.50 -12.16 10.48
CA SER A 102 3.27 -10.90 9.78
C SER A 102 3.14 -11.11 8.26
N LEU A 103 3.94 -12.02 7.69
CA LEU A 103 3.86 -12.35 6.27
C LEU A 103 2.61 -13.17 5.97
N LEU A 104 2.26 -14.16 6.80
CA LEU A 104 1.02 -14.95 6.62
C LEU A 104 -0.22 -14.04 6.61
N ILE A 105 -0.30 -13.10 7.55
CA ILE A 105 -1.38 -12.10 7.59
C ILE A 105 -1.34 -11.19 6.36
N TYR A 106 -0.16 -10.74 5.94
CA TYR A 106 0.00 -9.92 4.73
C TYR A 106 -0.46 -10.63 3.46
N LEU A 107 -0.28 -11.95 3.38
CA LEU A 107 -0.77 -12.79 2.29
C LEU A 107 -2.27 -13.07 2.34
N GLY A 108 -2.93 -12.82 3.49
CA GLY A 108 -4.38 -12.92 3.63
C GLY A 108 -4.87 -13.83 4.76
N ALA A 109 -4.01 -14.33 5.64
CA ALA A 109 -4.46 -15.07 6.82
C ALA A 109 -5.29 -14.17 7.76
N ASP A 110 -6.53 -14.59 8.04
CA ASP A 110 -7.42 -13.95 9.00
C ASP A 110 -7.28 -14.57 10.40
N LEU A 111 -6.91 -15.85 10.48
CA LEU A 111 -6.75 -16.58 11.73
C LEU A 111 -5.46 -17.42 11.70
N VAL A 112 -4.82 -17.54 12.85
CA VAL A 112 -3.69 -18.45 13.12
C VAL A 112 -3.90 -19.11 14.48
N ASP A 113 -3.06 -20.08 14.84
CA ASP A 113 -3.07 -20.69 16.19
C ASP A 113 -1.67 -20.74 16.82
N ASN A 114 -1.63 -21.11 18.10
CA ASN A 114 -0.39 -21.28 18.86
C ASN A 114 0.15 -22.73 18.89
N VAL A 115 -0.39 -23.69 18.12
CA VAL A 115 0.01 -25.10 18.17
C VAL A 115 1.50 -25.26 17.86
N LEU A 116 1.99 -24.60 16.81
CA LEU A 116 3.41 -24.65 16.45
C LEU A 116 4.30 -23.99 17.51
N ALA A 117 3.84 -22.90 18.13
CA ALA A 117 4.55 -22.21 19.21
C ALA A 117 4.67 -23.09 20.47
N ILE A 118 3.61 -23.85 20.79
CA ILE A 118 3.59 -24.86 21.85
C ILE A 118 4.53 -26.02 21.50
N ALA A 119 4.43 -26.58 20.30
CA ALA A 119 5.29 -27.68 19.86
C ALA A 119 6.79 -27.32 19.94
N LYS A 120 7.15 -26.07 19.56
CA LYS A 120 8.50 -25.53 19.74
C LYS A 120 8.95 -25.55 21.21
N ALA A 121 8.08 -25.15 22.14
CA ALA A 121 8.41 -25.17 23.57
C ALA A 121 8.67 -26.58 24.11
N TYR A 122 7.88 -27.56 23.69
CA TYR A 122 8.10 -28.97 24.05
C TYR A 122 9.37 -29.55 23.43
N ASN A 123 9.84 -28.99 22.33
CA ASN A 123 11.16 -29.26 21.74
C ASN A 123 12.29 -28.39 22.34
N GLY A 124 12.06 -27.77 23.50
CA GLY A 124 13.08 -26.97 24.20
C GLY A 124 13.35 -25.59 23.59
N VAL A 125 12.50 -25.10 22.68
CA VAL A 125 12.70 -23.80 22.01
C VAL A 125 11.94 -22.67 22.69
N PHE A 126 12.68 -21.65 23.10
CA PHE A 126 12.20 -20.37 23.62
C PHE A 126 12.21 -19.32 22.50
N LEU A 127 11.05 -18.72 22.21
CA LEU A 127 10.90 -17.70 21.16
C LEU A 127 11.22 -16.30 21.70
N MET A 128 12.11 -15.57 21.05
CA MET A 128 12.45 -14.17 21.35
C MET A 128 12.20 -13.30 20.13
N GLY A 129 10.94 -12.98 19.88
CA GLY A 129 10.55 -12.35 18.63
C GLY A 129 10.86 -13.29 17.46
N GLU A 130 11.73 -12.84 16.57
CA GLU A 130 12.09 -13.58 15.35
C GLU A 130 13.17 -14.64 15.59
N ILE A 131 13.75 -14.70 16.79
CA ILE A 131 14.86 -15.59 17.13
C ILE A 131 14.35 -16.79 17.94
N GLU A 132 14.83 -17.97 17.58
CA GLU A 132 14.64 -19.22 18.34
C GLU A 132 15.88 -19.53 19.18
N VAL A 133 15.70 -19.82 20.48
CA VAL A 133 16.80 -20.19 21.37
C VAL A 133 16.50 -21.47 22.12
N GLN A 134 17.48 -22.36 22.22
CA GLN A 134 17.39 -23.54 23.08
C GLN A 134 17.34 -23.10 24.54
N VAL A 135 16.25 -23.41 25.24
CA VAL A 135 15.98 -22.92 26.61
C VAL A 135 17.05 -23.38 27.60
N GLU A 136 17.63 -24.55 27.39
CA GLU A 136 18.72 -25.10 28.21
C GLU A 136 20.01 -24.25 28.18
N LYS A 137 20.18 -23.42 27.15
CA LYS A 137 21.32 -22.49 27.04
C LYS A 137 21.11 -21.20 27.83
N LEU A 138 19.93 -21.00 28.40
CA LEU A 138 19.58 -19.80 29.16
C LEU A 138 19.78 -20.05 30.65
N GLN A 139 20.42 -19.11 31.35
CA GLN A 139 20.47 -19.13 32.81
C GLN A 139 19.15 -18.61 33.42
N ARG A 140 18.56 -17.59 32.78
CA ARG A 140 17.30 -16.96 33.17
C ARG A 140 16.40 -16.80 31.97
N LEU A 141 15.08 -16.75 32.18
CA LEU A 141 14.12 -16.45 31.11
C LEU A 141 14.14 -14.94 30.79
N PRO A 142 14.66 -14.50 29.63
CA PRO A 142 14.95 -13.09 29.35
C PRO A 142 13.72 -12.35 28.80
N CYS A 143 12.59 -12.43 29.50
CA CYS A 143 11.34 -11.78 29.10
C CYS A 143 10.59 -11.20 30.31
N ASN A 144 9.83 -10.13 30.07
CA ASN A 144 9.01 -9.45 31.07
C ASN A 144 7.55 -9.94 31.10
N CYS A 145 7.20 -11.00 30.37
CA CYS A 145 5.85 -11.58 30.45
C CYS A 145 5.62 -12.21 31.83
N ILE A 146 4.35 -12.38 32.21
CA ILE A 146 3.95 -12.96 33.50
C ILE A 146 4.49 -14.38 33.75
N HIS A 147 4.92 -15.06 32.69
CA HIS A 147 5.46 -16.42 32.77
C HIS A 147 6.97 -16.44 33.01
N CYS A 148 7.70 -15.41 32.59
CA CYS A 148 9.16 -15.36 32.63
C CYS A 148 9.74 -14.42 33.68
N GLN A 149 9.01 -13.38 34.06
CA GLN A 149 9.53 -12.29 34.89
C GLN A 149 10.23 -12.83 36.17
N GLY A 150 11.55 -12.56 36.25
CA GLY A 150 12.36 -12.88 37.42
C GLY A 150 12.73 -14.36 37.61
N LYS A 151 12.44 -15.26 36.65
CA LYS A 151 12.68 -16.69 36.80
C LYS A 151 14.02 -17.16 36.25
N PHE A 152 14.73 -17.98 37.02
CA PHE A 152 15.88 -18.77 36.56
C PHE A 152 15.42 -20.10 35.99
N VAL A 153 16.10 -20.60 34.95
CA VAL A 153 15.67 -21.81 34.23
C VAL A 153 15.63 -23.04 35.14
N GLU A 154 16.63 -23.18 36.02
CA GLU A 154 16.76 -24.28 36.98
C GLU A 154 15.66 -24.30 38.05
N GLU A 155 15.01 -23.17 38.30
CA GLU A 155 13.98 -23.01 39.35
C GLU A 155 12.56 -23.27 38.82
N VAL A 156 12.39 -23.51 37.51
CA VAL A 156 11.07 -23.69 36.90
C VAL A 156 10.68 -25.17 36.91
N ASP A 157 9.78 -25.54 37.84
CA ASP A 157 9.24 -26.91 38.01
C ASP A 157 8.66 -27.53 36.72
N ASN A 158 8.01 -26.73 35.87
CA ASN A 158 7.57 -27.15 34.53
C ASN A 158 8.03 -26.16 33.46
N LEU A 159 9.29 -26.32 33.05
CA LEU A 159 9.93 -25.45 32.09
C LEU A 159 9.19 -25.44 30.75
N SER A 160 8.95 -26.61 30.13
CA SER A 160 8.28 -26.68 28.81
C SER A 160 6.90 -26.02 28.82
N LYS A 161 6.08 -26.22 29.87
CA LYS A 161 4.77 -25.54 29.97
C LYS A 161 4.91 -24.03 30.17
N THR A 162 5.91 -23.58 30.93
CA THR A 162 6.21 -22.15 31.11
C THR A 162 6.66 -21.51 29.80
N VAL A 163 7.52 -22.20 29.04
CA VAL A 163 7.99 -21.78 27.72
C VAL A 163 6.86 -21.80 26.70
N ALA A 164 5.93 -22.78 26.74
CA ALA A 164 4.77 -22.84 25.84
C ALA A 164 3.86 -21.63 26.02
N ARG A 165 3.60 -21.24 27.28
CA ARG A 165 2.84 -20.03 27.60
C ARG A 165 3.57 -18.76 27.15
N HIS A 166 4.88 -18.67 27.37
CA HIS A 166 5.69 -17.55 26.87
C HIS A 166 5.66 -17.46 25.34
N ASN A 167 5.88 -18.56 24.63
CA ASN A 167 5.87 -18.61 23.16
C ASN A 167 4.49 -18.20 22.61
N THR A 168 3.42 -18.60 23.29
CA THR A 168 2.05 -18.15 23.00
C THR A 168 1.91 -16.63 23.17
N GLU A 169 2.43 -16.04 24.26
CA GLU A 169 2.42 -14.57 24.43
C GLU A 169 3.20 -13.84 23.34
N MET A 170 4.34 -14.37 22.90
CA MET A 170 5.13 -13.77 21.81
C MET A 170 4.36 -13.76 20.50
N LEU A 171 3.69 -14.87 20.16
CA LEU A 171 2.86 -14.95 18.95
C LEU A 171 1.64 -14.03 19.05
N ARG A 172 0.95 -14.02 20.20
CA ARG A 172 -0.22 -13.16 20.43
C ARG A 172 0.13 -11.69 20.23
N MET A 173 1.21 -11.24 20.87
CA MET A 173 1.69 -9.85 20.74
C MET A 173 1.99 -9.50 19.28
N GLU A 174 2.53 -10.43 18.51
CA GLU A 174 2.85 -10.21 17.11
C GLU A 174 1.61 -10.10 16.22
N VAL A 175 0.57 -10.92 16.46
CA VAL A 175 -0.72 -10.81 15.78
C VAL A 175 -1.43 -9.49 16.12
N GLU A 176 -1.39 -9.06 17.39
CA GLU A 176 -1.94 -7.77 17.83
C GLU A 176 -1.26 -6.58 17.13
N LYS A 177 0.07 -6.60 16.99
CA LYS A 177 0.79 -5.60 16.20
C LYS A 177 0.29 -5.59 14.75
N CYS A 178 0.15 -6.76 14.12
CA CYS A 178 -0.31 -6.85 12.73
C CYS A 178 -1.72 -6.25 12.57
N ARG A 179 -2.65 -6.56 13.48
CA ARG A 179 -4.00 -5.95 13.47
C ARG A 179 -3.94 -4.43 13.56
N ARG A 180 -3.13 -3.90 14.48
CA ARG A 180 -2.96 -2.45 14.62
C ARG A 180 -2.36 -1.82 13.35
N LEU A 181 -1.36 -2.46 12.76
CA LEU A 181 -0.68 -1.98 11.56
C LEU A 181 -1.59 -2.00 10.32
N ILE A 182 -2.53 -2.95 10.20
CA ILE A 182 -3.55 -2.92 9.14
C ILE A 182 -4.48 -1.71 9.33
N LEU A 183 -4.91 -1.45 10.58
CA LEU A 183 -5.76 -0.30 10.89
C LEU A 183 -5.08 1.04 10.58
N ASP A 184 -3.76 1.09 10.74
CA ASP A 184 -2.93 2.26 10.44
C ASP A 184 -2.37 2.27 9.00
N GLU A 185 -2.62 1.24 8.18
CA GLU A 185 -2.10 1.06 6.79
C GLU A 185 -0.57 0.90 6.68
N GLU A 186 0.08 0.46 7.76
CA GLU A 186 1.53 0.36 7.92
C GLU A 186 2.06 -1.09 7.82
N LEU A 187 1.18 -2.08 7.60
CA LEU A 187 1.57 -3.51 7.63
C LEU A 187 2.68 -3.83 6.63
N ARG A 188 2.61 -3.30 5.40
CA ARG A 188 3.64 -3.57 4.38
C ARG A 188 5.04 -3.11 4.80
N ASN A 189 5.16 -1.95 5.45
CA ASN A 189 6.45 -1.46 5.96
C ASN A 189 7.03 -2.43 6.98
N TYR A 190 6.18 -2.92 7.89
CA TYR A 190 6.59 -3.86 8.91
C TYR A 190 7.03 -5.20 8.32
N VAL A 191 6.23 -5.78 7.42
CA VAL A 191 6.54 -7.04 6.75
C VAL A 191 7.85 -6.94 5.97
N GLU A 192 8.05 -5.88 5.20
CA GLU A 192 9.28 -5.68 4.41
C GLU A 192 10.54 -5.66 5.28
N SER A 193 10.44 -5.17 6.52
CA SER A 193 11.54 -5.22 7.49
C SER A 193 11.76 -6.64 8.06
N LYS A 194 10.68 -7.35 8.38
CA LYS A 194 10.71 -8.67 9.04
C LYS A 194 11.21 -9.77 8.12
N VAL A 195 10.79 -9.76 6.85
CA VAL A 195 11.18 -10.81 5.89
C VAL A 195 12.70 -10.84 5.64
N LYS A 196 13.45 -9.81 6.00
CA LYS A 196 14.90 -9.76 5.82
C LYS A 196 15.68 -10.71 6.71
N LEU A 197 15.04 -11.23 7.75
CA LEU A 197 15.65 -12.19 8.66
C LEU A 197 15.65 -13.62 8.09
N ASP A 198 14.92 -13.86 6.98
CA ASP A 198 14.76 -15.18 6.39
C ASP A 198 14.66 -15.12 4.84
N PRO A 199 15.54 -15.80 4.09
CA PRO A 199 15.52 -15.84 2.63
C PRO A 199 14.22 -16.36 2.01
N GLU A 200 13.55 -17.32 2.65
CA GLU A 200 12.28 -17.89 2.18
C GLU A 200 11.15 -16.87 2.33
N LEU A 201 11.09 -16.17 3.47
CA LEU A 201 10.12 -15.10 3.69
C LEU A 201 10.33 -13.94 2.69
N THR A 202 11.59 -13.56 2.43
CA THR A 202 11.91 -12.56 1.40
C THR A 202 11.45 -13.03 0.02
N SER A 203 11.65 -14.31 -0.31
CA SER A 203 11.21 -14.88 -1.59
C SER A 203 9.70 -14.88 -1.73
N ALA A 204 8.96 -15.22 -0.66
CA ALA A 204 7.49 -15.19 -0.65
C ALA A 204 6.97 -13.76 -0.83
N LEU A 205 7.58 -12.75 -0.20
CA LEU A 205 7.22 -11.35 -0.44
C LEU A 205 7.40 -10.94 -1.92
N ARG A 206 8.52 -11.34 -2.54
CA ARG A 206 8.78 -11.07 -3.96
C ARG A 206 7.79 -11.78 -4.88
N PHE A 207 7.39 -13.01 -4.58
CA PHE A 207 6.36 -13.71 -5.34
C PHE A 207 4.98 -13.06 -5.17
N SER A 208 4.65 -12.59 -3.96
CA SER A 208 3.43 -11.82 -3.69
C SER A 208 3.40 -10.52 -4.50
N ASP A 209 4.53 -9.78 -4.56
CA ASP A 209 4.63 -8.59 -5.38
C ASP A 209 4.44 -8.91 -6.88
N ALA A 210 4.86 -10.08 -7.34
CA ALA A 210 4.72 -10.49 -8.74
C ALA A 210 3.30 -10.92 -9.16
N LEU A 211 2.34 -10.99 -8.23
CA LEU A 211 0.96 -11.36 -8.53
C LEU A 211 0.30 -10.41 -9.53
N ARG A 212 -0.71 -10.89 -10.27
CA ARG A 212 -1.42 -10.08 -11.26
C ARG A 212 -2.59 -9.35 -10.65
N ASP A 213 -3.38 -10.04 -9.83
CA ASP A 213 -4.53 -9.43 -9.17
C ASP A 213 -4.10 -8.71 -7.89
N HIS A 214 -4.27 -7.39 -7.91
CA HIS A 214 -4.11 -6.53 -6.75
C HIS A 214 -5.38 -5.70 -6.51
N SER A 215 -6.55 -6.14 -6.98
CA SER A 215 -7.84 -5.41 -6.89
C SER A 215 -8.18 -4.93 -5.47
N THR A 216 -7.70 -5.65 -4.46
CA THR A 216 -7.83 -5.37 -3.03
C THR A 216 -6.82 -4.36 -2.47
N PHE A 217 -5.82 -3.94 -3.26
CA PHE A 217 -4.77 -3.02 -2.82
C PHE A 217 -5.21 -1.55 -2.95
N PRO A 218 -5.14 -0.77 -1.86
CA PRO A 218 -5.50 0.64 -1.89
C PRO A 218 -4.56 1.47 -2.77
N ARG A 219 -5.15 2.33 -3.61
CA ARG A 219 -4.40 3.31 -4.44
C ARG A 219 -3.99 4.55 -3.65
N PHE A 220 -4.69 4.82 -2.55
CA PHE A 220 -4.48 5.96 -1.66
C PHE A 220 -4.45 5.47 -0.22
N LYS A 221 -3.52 5.99 0.58
CA LYS A 221 -3.36 5.64 1.99
C LYS A 221 -2.99 6.86 2.83
N LYS A 222 -3.30 6.78 4.11
CA LYS A 222 -2.88 7.73 5.15
C LYS A 222 -1.47 7.45 5.64
N SER A 223 -1.08 6.18 5.64
CA SER A 223 0.24 5.74 6.06
C SER A 223 1.34 6.24 5.13
N ARG A 224 2.56 6.31 5.67
CA ARG A 224 3.72 6.69 4.87
C ARG A 224 4.32 5.45 4.23
N CYS A 225 4.71 5.53 2.97
CA CYS A 225 5.57 4.50 2.36
C CYS A 225 7.02 4.67 2.80
N ASN A 226 7.61 3.70 3.51
CA ASN A 226 9.04 3.70 3.78
C ASN A 226 9.75 2.85 2.72
N PHE A 227 10.47 3.51 1.82
CA PHE A 227 11.23 2.86 0.76
C PHE A 227 12.68 2.71 1.18
N SER A 228 12.97 1.67 1.97
CA SER A 228 14.30 1.41 2.53
C SER A 228 14.98 0.16 2.01
N ALA A 229 14.34 -0.57 1.08
CA ALA A 229 14.86 -1.83 0.54
C ALA A 229 14.60 -1.94 -0.97
N LEU A 230 15.31 -2.84 -1.66
CA LEU A 230 15.09 -3.07 -3.10
C LEU A 230 13.68 -3.61 -3.40
N GLU A 231 13.07 -4.36 -2.48
CA GLU A 231 11.69 -4.85 -2.60
C GLU A 231 10.67 -3.70 -2.62
N SER A 232 11.03 -2.53 -2.06
CA SER A 232 10.19 -1.34 -2.14
C SER A 232 9.87 -0.95 -3.59
N PHE A 233 10.73 -1.33 -4.54
CA PHE A 233 10.61 -0.97 -5.96
C PHE A 233 9.48 -1.75 -6.66
N ASN A 234 9.16 -2.93 -6.12
CA ASN A 234 8.12 -3.82 -6.64
C ASN A 234 6.79 -3.68 -5.89
N ARG A 235 6.71 -2.78 -4.90
CA ARG A 235 5.47 -2.48 -4.19
C ARG A 235 4.35 -2.07 -5.15
N PHE A 236 3.12 -2.42 -4.79
CA PHE A 236 1.93 -2.05 -5.56
C PHE A 236 1.85 -0.53 -5.76
N GLU A 237 2.11 0.25 -4.71
CA GLU A 237 2.02 1.71 -4.70
C GLU A 237 2.92 2.34 -5.77
N VAL A 238 4.16 1.83 -5.89
CA VAL A 238 5.15 2.31 -6.87
C VAL A 238 4.72 1.97 -8.29
N ARG A 239 4.36 0.70 -8.54
CA ARG A 239 3.94 0.25 -9.88
C ARG A 239 2.65 0.90 -10.35
N TYR A 240 1.66 1.01 -9.46
CA TYR A 240 0.39 1.67 -9.77
C TYR A 240 0.61 3.16 -10.07
N PHE A 241 1.37 3.86 -9.21
CA PHE A 241 1.70 5.26 -9.41
C PHE A 241 2.32 5.49 -10.78
N PHE A 242 3.37 4.75 -11.11
CA PHE A 242 4.07 4.94 -12.37
C PHE A 242 3.21 4.67 -13.58
N ASN A 243 2.52 3.52 -13.62
CA ASN A 243 1.69 3.18 -14.78
C ASN A 243 0.55 4.20 -14.97
N ARG A 244 -0.14 4.58 -13.88
CA ARG A 244 -1.26 5.51 -13.96
C ARG A 244 -0.82 6.93 -14.26
N ALA A 245 0.26 7.41 -13.65
CA ALA A 245 0.83 8.73 -13.94
C ALA A 245 1.28 8.81 -15.40
N LEU A 246 1.96 7.78 -15.92
CA LEU A 246 2.42 7.74 -17.31
C LEU A 246 1.26 7.73 -18.32
N GLU A 247 0.18 7.01 -18.01
CA GLU A 247 -1.05 7.02 -18.80
C GLU A 247 -1.63 8.44 -18.90
N CYS A 248 -1.75 9.11 -17.76
CA CYS A 248 -2.40 10.42 -17.60
C CYS A 248 -1.51 11.62 -17.92
N TYR A 249 -0.19 11.43 -18.10
CA TYR A 249 0.76 12.53 -18.23
C TYR A 249 0.54 13.31 -19.53
N GLN A 250 0.25 14.60 -19.39
CA GLN A 250 0.06 15.56 -20.47
C GLN A 250 0.95 16.79 -20.24
N PRO A 251 2.15 16.82 -20.83
CA PRO A 251 3.01 17.99 -20.77
C PRO A 251 2.36 19.22 -21.42
N PHE A 252 2.84 20.40 -21.03
CA PHE A 252 2.41 21.69 -21.57
C PHE A 252 3.55 22.45 -22.28
N SER A 253 4.75 21.90 -22.30
CA SER A 253 5.95 22.42 -22.94
C SER A 253 6.66 21.30 -23.69
N ASP A 254 7.44 21.66 -24.72
CA ASP A 254 8.36 20.75 -25.40
C ASP A 254 9.66 20.50 -24.60
N THR A 255 9.82 21.19 -23.46
CA THR A 255 10.99 21.12 -22.59
C THR A 255 10.62 20.66 -21.20
N VAL A 256 11.50 19.84 -20.61
CA VAL A 256 11.36 19.37 -19.22
C VAL A 256 12.59 19.70 -18.39
N LEU A 257 12.37 20.24 -17.21
CA LEU A 257 13.36 20.50 -16.18
C LEU A 257 13.41 19.33 -15.19
N LEU A 258 14.58 18.72 -15.05
CA LEU A 258 14.82 17.69 -14.05
C LEU A 258 15.37 18.31 -12.77
N LEU A 259 14.75 18.01 -11.63
CA LEU A 259 15.13 18.50 -10.32
C LEU A 259 15.35 17.34 -9.33
N PRO A 260 16.20 17.50 -8.31
CA PRO A 260 16.34 16.49 -7.28
C PRO A 260 15.15 16.55 -6.32
N CYS A 261 14.83 15.40 -5.73
CA CYS A 261 13.87 15.34 -4.63
C CYS A 261 14.37 16.08 -3.38
N THR A 262 13.49 16.26 -2.40
CA THR A 262 13.83 16.87 -1.11
C THR A 262 13.12 16.13 0.02
N ALA A 263 13.68 16.19 1.23
CA ALA A 263 13.09 15.57 2.41
C ALA A 263 11.67 16.11 2.70
N ARG A 264 11.44 17.41 2.50
CA ARG A 264 10.13 18.03 2.69
C ARG A 264 9.25 17.81 1.47
N LYS A 265 8.11 17.14 1.67
CA LYS A 265 7.05 16.93 0.67
C LYS A 265 5.80 17.74 1.01
N PRO A 266 4.99 18.14 0.01
CA PRO A 266 5.26 18.02 -1.42
C PRO A 266 6.44 18.92 -1.85
N TYR A 267 7.15 18.57 -2.93
CA TYR A 267 8.48 19.16 -3.17
C TYR A 267 8.44 20.66 -3.46
N LEU A 268 7.36 21.18 -4.05
CA LEU A 268 7.22 22.59 -4.42
C LEU A 268 7.33 23.55 -3.22
N ILE A 269 7.02 23.09 -1.99
CA ILE A 269 7.15 23.89 -0.76
C ILE A 269 8.49 23.71 -0.06
N SER A 270 9.37 22.83 -0.55
CA SER A 270 10.71 22.65 -0.02
C SER A 270 11.53 23.92 -0.11
N ARG A 271 12.54 24.07 0.77
CA ARG A 271 13.43 25.24 0.75
C ARG A 271 14.13 25.37 -0.62
N THR A 272 14.62 24.25 -1.15
CA THR A 272 15.33 24.15 -2.42
C THR A 272 14.47 24.59 -3.59
N HIS A 273 13.27 24.01 -3.76
CA HIS A 273 12.41 24.32 -4.91
C HIS A 273 11.85 25.74 -4.85
N ARG A 274 11.50 26.24 -3.64
CA ARG A 274 11.10 27.64 -3.46
C ARG A 274 12.24 28.61 -3.76
N TYR A 275 13.47 28.28 -3.39
CA TYR A 275 14.63 29.12 -3.69
C TYR A 275 14.87 29.20 -5.21
N LEU A 276 14.90 28.07 -5.91
CA LEU A 276 15.05 28.05 -7.37
C LEU A 276 13.98 28.89 -8.06
N ARG A 277 12.69 28.72 -7.69
CA ARG A 277 11.57 29.48 -8.26
C ARG A 277 11.58 30.97 -7.91
N SER A 278 12.22 31.36 -6.80
CA SER A 278 12.40 32.77 -6.47
C SER A 278 13.45 33.46 -7.35
N ARG A 279 14.32 32.69 -8.00
CA ARG A 279 15.42 33.18 -8.84
C ARG A 279 15.17 32.96 -10.34
N VAL A 280 14.39 31.95 -10.70
CA VAL A 280 14.11 31.55 -12.08
C VAL A 280 12.61 31.38 -12.26
N LYS A 281 12.05 32.01 -13.30
CA LYS A 281 10.65 31.80 -13.70
C LYS A 281 10.54 30.48 -14.45
N ILE A 282 10.12 29.43 -13.76
CA ILE A 282 9.99 28.08 -14.34
C ILE A 282 8.61 27.97 -15.00
N ASN A 283 8.61 27.95 -16.33
CA ASN A 283 7.45 27.88 -17.21
C ASN A 283 7.47 26.65 -18.14
N VAL A 284 8.35 25.69 -17.85
CA VAL A 284 8.49 24.40 -18.55
C VAL A 284 7.96 23.26 -17.67
N ASN A 285 7.78 22.06 -18.22
CA ASN A 285 7.42 20.91 -17.40
C ASN A 285 8.55 20.57 -16.43
N GLU A 286 8.22 19.91 -15.33
CA GLU A 286 9.20 19.51 -14.31
C GLU A 286 9.01 18.06 -13.93
N ILE A 287 10.13 17.33 -13.84
CA ILE A 287 10.17 15.99 -13.27
C ILE A 287 11.16 15.98 -12.11
N ILE A 288 10.70 15.51 -10.96
CA ILE A 288 11.51 15.34 -9.76
C ILE A 288 12.03 13.91 -9.72
N ILE A 289 13.37 13.76 -9.71
CA ILE A 289 14.03 12.47 -9.57
C ILE A 289 14.16 12.14 -8.09
N SER A 290 13.68 10.97 -7.68
CA SER A 290 13.87 10.37 -6.35
C SER A 290 14.15 8.87 -6.47
N SER A 291 14.30 8.18 -5.34
CA SER A 291 14.40 6.72 -5.26
C SER A 291 13.24 6.20 -4.40
N PRO A 292 12.47 5.20 -4.86
CA PRO A 292 12.35 4.69 -6.22
C PRO A 292 11.54 5.59 -7.17
N LEU A 293 10.92 6.67 -6.68
CA LEU A 293 9.93 7.42 -7.47
C LEU A 293 10.55 8.43 -8.45
N VAL A 294 9.98 8.51 -9.65
CA VAL A 294 10.15 9.62 -10.60
C VAL A 294 8.81 10.33 -10.74
N VAL A 295 8.76 11.61 -10.39
CA VAL A 295 7.49 12.31 -10.16
C VAL A 295 7.41 13.54 -11.06
N PRO A 296 6.60 13.53 -12.13
CA PRO A 296 6.20 14.77 -12.78
C PRO A 296 5.47 15.68 -11.78
N ARG A 297 5.75 16.99 -11.84
CA ARG A 297 5.28 17.99 -10.88
C ARG A 297 3.77 17.95 -10.66
N GLU A 298 3.04 17.68 -11.73
CA GLU A 298 1.58 17.62 -11.77
C GLU A 298 1.01 16.54 -10.82
N PHE A 299 1.81 15.53 -10.47
CA PHE A 299 1.42 14.42 -9.60
C PHE A 299 1.99 14.49 -8.18
N GLU A 300 2.72 15.56 -7.79
CA GLU A 300 3.43 15.58 -6.50
C GLU A 300 2.52 15.60 -5.26
N LEU A 301 1.24 15.94 -5.44
CA LEU A 301 0.23 15.94 -4.37
C LEU A 301 -0.48 14.59 -4.22
N LEU A 302 -0.22 13.64 -5.12
CA LEU A 302 -0.84 12.32 -5.07
C LEU A 302 -0.04 11.36 -4.18
N TYR A 303 -0.72 10.38 -3.62
CA TYR A 303 -0.07 9.22 -3.02
C TYR A 303 0.59 8.34 -4.10
N PRO A 304 1.78 7.75 -3.87
CA PRO A 304 2.61 7.88 -2.67
C PRO A 304 3.57 9.09 -2.68
N ALA A 305 3.63 9.88 -3.76
CA ALA A 305 4.60 10.97 -3.94
C ALA A 305 4.57 12.02 -2.82
N VAL A 306 3.39 12.34 -2.27
CA VAL A 306 3.23 13.28 -1.15
C VAL A 306 3.58 12.65 0.21
N ASN A 307 3.55 11.32 0.33
CA ASN A 307 3.61 10.60 1.61
C ASN A 307 4.51 9.35 1.55
N TYR A 308 5.79 9.55 1.24
CA TYR A 308 6.82 8.52 1.34
C TYR A 308 8.03 9.02 2.13
N ASP A 309 8.92 8.11 2.51
CA ASP A 309 10.27 8.36 2.99
C ASP A 309 11.27 7.44 2.30
N THR A 310 12.53 7.87 2.24
CA THR A 310 13.64 7.08 1.69
C THR A 310 14.94 7.51 2.37
N PRO A 311 15.90 6.60 2.58
CA PRO A 311 17.25 6.99 3.00
C PRO A 311 17.86 8.00 2.02
N VAL A 312 18.46 9.07 2.54
CA VAL A 312 19.14 10.11 1.74
C VAL A 312 20.62 10.14 2.14
N THR A 313 21.37 9.14 1.69
CA THR A 313 22.81 9.00 1.98
C THR A 313 23.70 9.64 0.91
N GLY A 314 23.12 9.98 -0.25
CA GLY A 314 23.86 10.40 -1.45
C GLY A 314 24.49 9.22 -2.21
N TYR A 315 24.50 8.02 -1.62
CA TYR A 315 24.84 6.79 -2.30
C TYR A 315 23.65 6.30 -3.13
N TRP A 316 23.93 5.79 -4.32
CA TRP A 316 22.96 5.21 -5.25
C TRP A 316 23.55 3.92 -5.80
N SER A 317 22.85 2.79 -5.59
CA SER A 317 23.27 1.51 -6.18
C SER A 317 22.99 1.47 -7.68
N ASP A 318 23.63 0.54 -8.40
CA ASP A 318 23.39 0.37 -9.83
C ASP A 318 21.95 -0.08 -10.12
N GLU A 319 21.35 -0.88 -9.23
CA GLU A 319 19.94 -1.25 -9.30
C GLU A 319 19.02 -0.04 -9.12
N GLU A 320 19.32 0.85 -8.18
CA GLU A 320 18.59 2.10 -7.99
C GLU A 320 18.65 2.98 -9.23
N ILE A 321 19.86 3.21 -9.75
CA ILE A 321 20.08 4.02 -10.94
C ILE A 321 19.32 3.42 -12.13
N SER A 322 19.44 2.10 -12.35
CA SER A 322 18.81 1.41 -13.46
C SER A 322 17.28 1.47 -13.40
N PHE A 323 16.70 1.27 -12.21
CA PHE A 323 15.25 1.32 -12.04
C PHE A 323 14.70 2.73 -12.27
N VAL A 324 15.31 3.73 -11.63
CA VAL A 324 14.85 5.12 -11.71
C VAL A 324 15.05 5.68 -13.12
N SER A 325 16.17 5.38 -13.78
CA SER A 325 16.43 5.85 -15.14
C SER A 325 15.42 5.26 -16.14
N GLY A 326 15.04 3.99 -15.98
CA GLY A 326 14.03 3.34 -16.83
C GLY A 326 12.66 4.04 -16.78
N TRP A 327 12.21 4.46 -15.59
CA TRP A 327 10.97 5.22 -15.45
C TRP A 327 11.09 6.68 -15.91
N LEU A 328 12.23 7.33 -15.66
CA LEU A 328 12.51 8.67 -16.17
C LEU A 328 12.44 8.71 -17.70
N LYS A 329 13.10 7.76 -18.37
CA LYS A 329 13.05 7.62 -19.83
C LYS A 329 11.61 7.54 -20.35
N LYS A 330 10.78 6.69 -19.75
CA LYS A 330 9.37 6.53 -20.14
C LYS A 330 8.59 7.85 -20.05
N PHE A 331 8.77 8.63 -18.99
CA PHE A 331 8.10 9.94 -18.87
C PHE A 331 8.61 10.95 -19.90
N ILE A 332 9.91 10.94 -20.20
CA ILE A 332 10.50 11.80 -21.22
C ILE A 332 9.93 11.47 -22.61
N GLU A 333 9.91 10.18 -22.97
CA GLU A 333 9.38 9.70 -24.26
C GLU A 333 7.87 9.94 -24.38
N LYS A 334 7.10 9.66 -23.32
CA LYS A 334 5.66 9.95 -23.25
C LYS A 334 5.39 11.43 -23.47
N GLY A 335 6.24 12.28 -22.90
CA GLY A 335 6.10 13.72 -23.04
C GLY A 335 6.54 14.28 -24.38
N LYS A 336 7.26 13.48 -25.20
CA LYS A 336 7.81 13.89 -26.51
C LYS A 336 8.64 15.17 -26.42
N PHE A 337 9.42 15.31 -25.34
CA PHE A 337 10.25 16.50 -25.15
C PHE A 337 11.34 16.58 -26.23
N SER A 338 11.55 17.77 -26.77
CA SER A 338 12.67 18.10 -27.65
C SER A 338 13.95 18.37 -26.84
N LYS A 339 13.79 18.84 -25.59
CA LYS A 339 14.89 19.26 -24.71
C LYS A 339 14.66 18.84 -23.25
N VAL A 340 15.73 18.36 -22.63
CA VAL A 340 15.80 17.94 -21.22
C VAL A 340 16.86 18.78 -20.52
N ILE A 341 16.44 19.61 -19.56
CA ILE A 341 17.34 20.42 -18.75
C ILE A 341 17.61 19.67 -17.44
N ALA A 342 18.79 19.08 -17.32
CA ALA A 342 19.22 18.35 -16.14
C ALA A 342 19.83 19.32 -15.10
N HIS A 343 19.01 19.78 -14.16
CA HIS A 343 19.43 20.64 -13.05
C HIS A 343 19.63 19.82 -11.77
N VAL A 344 20.53 18.85 -11.86
CA VAL A 344 20.81 17.83 -10.84
C VAL A 344 22.32 17.56 -10.75
N ALA A 345 22.76 16.98 -9.63
CA ALA A 345 24.15 16.63 -9.37
C ALA A 345 24.27 15.23 -8.72
N GLY A 346 25.49 14.68 -8.65
CA GLY A 346 25.77 13.40 -7.98
C GLY A 346 24.99 12.21 -8.56
N GLY A 347 24.42 11.36 -7.70
CA GLY A 347 23.67 10.17 -8.13
C GLY A 347 22.47 10.48 -9.05
N TYR A 348 21.81 11.63 -8.87
CA TYR A 348 20.76 12.07 -9.78
C TYR A 348 21.26 12.33 -11.20
N ARG A 349 22.49 12.86 -11.35
CA ARG A 349 23.11 13.07 -12.65
C ARG A 349 23.40 11.73 -13.34
N LYS A 350 23.89 10.73 -12.60
CA LYS A 350 24.11 9.37 -13.14
C LYS A 350 22.84 8.73 -13.70
N VAL A 351 21.68 9.00 -13.07
CA VAL A 351 20.37 8.55 -13.58
C VAL A 351 20.06 9.15 -14.96
N VAL A 352 20.39 10.43 -15.17
CA VAL A 352 20.18 11.11 -16.46
C VAL A 352 21.18 10.63 -17.51
N GLU A 353 22.48 10.57 -17.15
CA GLU A 353 23.56 10.11 -18.04
C GLU A 353 23.29 8.70 -18.58
N ARG A 354 22.67 7.83 -17.77
CA ARG A 354 22.32 6.47 -18.17
C ARG A 354 21.35 6.40 -19.36
N ILE A 355 20.48 7.39 -19.55
CA ILE A 355 19.45 7.38 -20.60
C ILE A 355 19.71 8.40 -21.71
N GLU A 356 20.69 9.28 -21.55
CA GLU A 356 21.02 10.36 -22.49
C GLU A 356 21.24 9.85 -23.92
N GLY A 357 21.96 8.74 -24.08
CA GLY A 357 22.18 8.11 -25.39
C GLY A 357 20.99 7.30 -25.93
N GLU A 358 19.91 7.15 -25.17
CA GLU A 358 18.74 6.34 -25.54
C GLU A 358 17.49 7.18 -25.86
N ILE A 359 17.51 8.49 -25.57
CA ILE A 359 16.40 9.40 -25.83
C ILE A 359 16.72 10.32 -27.02
N GLN A 360 15.67 10.82 -27.68
CA GLN A 360 15.81 11.75 -28.82
C GLN A 360 16.02 13.20 -28.40
N ALA A 361 15.66 13.54 -27.15
CA ALA A 361 15.73 14.90 -26.64
C ALA A 361 17.18 15.34 -26.42
N GLU A 362 17.47 16.61 -26.70
CA GLU A 362 18.75 17.22 -26.32
C GLU A 362 18.86 17.33 -24.80
N VAL A 363 19.93 16.79 -24.20
CA VAL A 363 20.17 16.88 -22.76
C VAL A 363 21.18 17.99 -22.46
N VAL A 364 20.77 18.95 -21.61
CA VAL A 364 21.62 20.05 -21.16
C VAL A 364 21.78 20.03 -19.65
N TYR A 365 23.01 19.91 -19.17
CA TYR A 365 23.34 19.93 -17.75
C TYR A 365 23.60 21.37 -17.28
N THR A 366 22.81 21.83 -16.29
CA THR A 366 22.91 23.21 -15.77
C THR A 366 23.52 23.29 -14.37
N ALA A 367 23.74 22.15 -13.71
CA ALA A 367 24.41 22.06 -12.42
C ALA A 367 25.59 21.07 -12.48
N GLU A 368 26.70 21.41 -11.82
CA GLU A 368 27.87 20.53 -11.65
C GLU A 368 27.84 19.89 -10.26
N ASP A 369 28.08 20.69 -9.21
CA ASP A 369 28.07 20.24 -7.81
C ASP A 369 26.87 20.79 -7.02
N ASP A 370 26.77 22.11 -6.89
CA ASP A 370 25.70 22.78 -6.15
C ASP A 370 24.63 23.34 -7.11
N ILE A 371 23.43 22.76 -7.05
CA ILE A 371 22.25 23.21 -7.80
C ILE A 371 21.79 24.62 -7.38
N LEU A 372 22.16 25.11 -6.19
CA LEU A 372 21.73 26.42 -5.69
C LEU A 372 22.79 27.53 -5.87
N SER A 373 23.96 27.21 -6.44
CA SER A 373 24.99 28.22 -6.69
C SER A 373 24.56 29.21 -7.77
N ASP A 374 25.06 30.46 -7.68
CA ASP A 374 24.72 31.52 -8.64
C ASP A 374 25.07 31.11 -10.08
N LYS A 375 26.19 30.40 -10.27
CA LYS A 375 26.60 29.86 -11.59
C LYS A 375 25.59 28.87 -12.15
N SER A 376 25.12 27.91 -11.35
CA SER A 376 24.12 26.92 -11.77
C SER A 376 22.78 27.59 -12.09
N ILE A 377 22.38 28.57 -11.29
CA ILE A 377 21.14 29.33 -11.49
C ILE A 377 21.20 30.18 -12.76
N ASP A 378 22.32 30.84 -13.04
CA ASP A 378 22.45 31.67 -14.23
C ASP A 378 22.51 30.84 -15.52
N ARG A 379 23.10 29.63 -15.48
CA ARG A 379 22.98 28.65 -16.57
C ARG A 379 21.52 28.21 -16.74
N LEU A 380 20.84 27.86 -15.65
CA LEU A 380 19.43 27.45 -15.68
C LEU A 380 18.52 28.53 -16.28
N LYS A 381 18.71 29.80 -15.93
CA LYS A 381 17.94 30.92 -16.50
C LYS A 381 18.06 30.97 -18.01
N LYS A 382 19.30 30.91 -18.54
CA LYS A 382 19.56 30.97 -19.98
C LYS A 382 18.84 29.87 -20.75
N GLU A 383 18.74 28.67 -20.16
CA GLU A 383 18.09 27.52 -20.81
C GLU A 383 16.55 27.54 -20.73
N ILE A 384 15.96 28.29 -19.79
CA ILE A 384 14.49 28.33 -19.51
C ILE A 384 13.84 29.63 -19.96
N GLU A 385 14.60 30.60 -20.47
CA GLU A 385 14.04 31.84 -21.00
C GLU A 385 13.17 31.61 -22.26
N GLY A 386 12.13 32.41 -22.43
CA GLY A 386 11.28 32.40 -23.64
C GLY A 386 9.97 31.60 -23.53
N TYR A 387 9.74 30.84 -22.46
CA TYR A 387 8.48 30.09 -22.28
C TYR A 387 7.35 30.94 -21.71
N GLU A 388 6.15 30.76 -22.29
CA GLU A 388 4.92 31.42 -21.85
C GLU A 388 4.53 31.06 -20.42
N ARG A 389 3.83 31.96 -19.74
CA ARG A 389 3.38 31.71 -18.37
C ARG A 389 2.34 30.60 -18.33
N VAL A 390 2.55 29.62 -17.45
CA VAL A 390 1.62 28.49 -17.24
C VAL A 390 0.97 28.59 -15.87
N ASP A 391 -0.33 28.27 -15.81
CA ASP A 391 -1.01 28.01 -14.54
C ASP A 391 -0.72 26.59 -14.06
N LEU A 392 0.39 26.44 -13.32
CA LEU A 392 0.81 25.15 -12.77
C LEU A 392 -0.24 24.54 -11.83
N TYR A 393 -0.97 25.35 -11.06
CA TYR A 393 -1.95 24.84 -10.10
C TYR A 393 -3.16 24.25 -10.79
N ARG A 394 -3.60 24.87 -11.90
CA ARG A 394 -4.58 24.26 -12.80
C ARG A 394 -4.09 22.93 -13.36
N ARG A 395 -2.85 22.86 -13.87
CA ARG A 395 -2.27 21.61 -14.39
C ARG A 395 -2.22 20.49 -13.35
N ILE A 396 -1.87 20.80 -12.10
CA ILE A 396 -1.89 19.83 -10.99
C ILE A 396 -3.30 19.28 -10.77
N ILE A 397 -4.31 20.14 -10.64
CA ILE A 397 -5.70 19.70 -10.41
C ILE A 397 -6.22 18.84 -11.57
N ASP A 398 -5.98 19.25 -12.81
CA ASP A 398 -6.41 18.51 -14.01
C ASP A 398 -5.81 17.11 -14.04
N HIS A 399 -4.51 16.98 -13.74
CA HIS A 399 -3.84 15.69 -13.66
C HIS A 399 -4.31 14.85 -12.47
N MET A 400 -4.65 15.46 -11.32
CA MET A 400 -5.22 14.73 -10.19
C MET A 400 -6.61 14.18 -10.50
N LEU A 401 -7.45 14.91 -11.23
CA LEU A 401 -8.77 14.45 -11.71
C LEU A 401 -8.61 13.32 -12.73
N SER A 402 -7.71 13.50 -13.70
CA SER A 402 -7.39 12.48 -14.70
C SER A 402 -6.85 11.21 -14.03
N TYR A 403 -5.89 11.35 -13.10
CA TYR A 403 -5.28 10.23 -12.39
C TYR A 403 -6.30 9.42 -11.58
N GLN A 404 -7.17 10.09 -10.80
CA GLN A 404 -8.14 9.41 -9.96
C GLN A 404 -9.31 8.85 -10.75
N PHE A 405 -9.92 9.66 -11.61
CA PHE A 405 -11.23 9.36 -12.18
C PHE A 405 -11.22 9.23 -13.71
N GLY A 406 -10.14 9.63 -14.39
CA GLY A 406 -10.07 9.63 -15.85
C GLY A 406 -10.96 10.71 -16.48
N ILE A 407 -11.13 11.84 -15.80
CA ILE A 407 -11.96 12.96 -16.25
C ILE A 407 -11.19 14.29 -16.20
N SER A 408 -11.73 15.29 -16.88
CA SER A 408 -11.39 16.70 -16.72
C SER A 408 -12.64 17.49 -16.32
N PHE A 409 -12.45 18.65 -15.70
CA PHE A 409 -13.56 19.52 -15.30
C PHE A 409 -13.13 20.98 -15.33
N GLU A 410 -13.93 21.86 -15.93
CA GLU A 410 -13.63 23.30 -15.99
C GLU A 410 -13.78 23.97 -14.63
N GLY A 411 -13.09 25.08 -14.42
CA GLY A 411 -13.21 25.89 -13.20
C GLY A 411 -11.95 26.66 -12.83
N GLU A 412 -12.09 27.53 -11.84
CA GLU A 412 -11.02 28.36 -11.31
C GLU A 412 -10.34 27.64 -10.14
N VAL A 413 -9.00 27.60 -10.13
CA VAL A 413 -8.23 27.07 -9.00
C VAL A 413 -8.03 28.15 -7.95
N LYS A 414 -8.41 27.82 -6.70
CA LYS A 414 -8.30 28.67 -5.52
C LYS A 414 -7.50 27.97 -4.41
N GLY A 415 -7.25 28.70 -3.34
CA GLY A 415 -6.56 28.18 -2.15
C GLY A 415 -5.04 28.38 -2.20
N ARG A 416 -4.40 28.06 -1.08
CA ARG A 416 -2.95 28.19 -0.92
C ARG A 416 -2.32 26.82 -1.07
N TYR A 417 -1.32 26.71 -1.94
CA TYR A 417 -0.58 25.47 -2.11
C TYR A 417 -0.02 24.92 -0.78
N PRO A 418 -0.19 23.63 -0.47
CA PRO A 418 -0.76 22.55 -1.30
C PRO A 418 -2.28 22.32 -1.17
N GLU A 419 -2.99 23.17 -0.45
CA GLU A 419 -4.45 23.08 -0.21
C GLU A 419 -5.22 23.76 -1.33
N LEU A 420 -5.03 23.25 -2.55
CA LEU A 420 -5.71 23.72 -3.75
C LEU A 420 -7.16 23.24 -3.80
N GLU A 421 -8.03 24.08 -4.35
CA GLU A 421 -9.44 23.78 -4.59
C GLU A 421 -9.84 24.17 -6.01
N LEU A 422 -10.78 23.43 -6.60
CA LEU A 422 -11.39 23.76 -7.88
C LEU A 422 -12.81 24.29 -7.65
N HIS A 423 -13.17 25.40 -8.29
CA HIS A 423 -14.47 26.07 -8.12
C HIS A 423 -15.13 26.42 -9.47
N ASP A 424 -16.44 26.21 -9.55
CA ASP A 424 -17.34 26.84 -10.53
C ASP A 424 -18.64 27.22 -9.82
N LYS A 425 -18.80 28.52 -9.51
CA LYS A 425 -19.82 29.12 -8.61
C LYS A 425 -19.79 28.57 -7.16
N LYS A 426 -19.69 27.25 -6.99
CA LYS A 426 -19.45 26.49 -5.77
C LYS A 426 -18.19 25.62 -5.92
N ARG A 427 -17.75 25.02 -4.83
CA ARG A 427 -16.57 24.15 -4.81
C ARG A 427 -16.88 22.81 -5.49
N LEU A 428 -16.02 22.42 -6.43
CA LEU A 428 -16.11 21.19 -7.22
C LEU A 428 -15.21 20.08 -6.66
N ALA A 429 -13.99 20.44 -6.25
CA ALA A 429 -13.02 19.54 -5.65
C ALA A 429 -12.05 20.28 -4.71
N ARG A 430 -11.37 19.53 -3.84
CA ARG A 430 -10.23 20.03 -3.06
C ARG A 430 -9.18 18.95 -2.87
N VAL A 431 -7.92 19.35 -2.70
CA VAL A 431 -6.85 18.43 -2.32
C VAL A 431 -7.05 17.93 -0.89
N ASP A 432 -7.10 16.61 -0.73
CA ASP A 432 -7.05 15.92 0.55
C ASP A 432 -5.61 15.49 0.84
N ARG A 433 -4.97 16.20 1.76
CA ARG A 433 -3.57 15.98 2.15
C ARG A 433 -3.38 14.73 3.01
N ILE A 434 -4.44 14.18 3.58
CA ILE A 434 -4.35 13.02 4.46
C ILE A 434 -4.16 11.77 3.60
N TYR A 435 -4.96 11.62 2.53
CA TYR A 435 -4.86 10.50 1.61
C TYR A 435 -3.95 10.76 0.41
N GLY A 436 -3.62 12.02 0.11
CA GLY A 436 -2.91 12.38 -1.11
C GLY A 436 -3.78 12.17 -2.35
N MET A 437 -4.97 12.76 -2.36
CA MET A 437 -5.97 12.60 -3.42
C MET A 437 -6.88 13.83 -3.53
N LEU A 438 -7.93 13.79 -4.35
CA LEU A 438 -8.97 14.82 -4.41
C LEU A 438 -10.23 14.35 -3.68
N ASP A 439 -10.79 15.26 -2.89
CA ASP A 439 -12.14 15.17 -2.35
C ASP A 439 -13.09 15.93 -3.29
N ILE A 440 -14.14 15.28 -3.80
CA ILE A 440 -15.07 15.87 -4.78
C ILE A 440 -16.41 16.28 -4.16
N TYR A 441 -17.15 17.11 -4.87
CA TYR A 441 -18.46 17.63 -4.48
C TYR A 441 -19.51 17.33 -5.56
N GLU A 442 -20.69 17.92 -5.38
CA GLU A 442 -21.93 17.61 -6.09
C GLU A 442 -21.77 17.44 -7.61
N ASP A 443 -21.25 18.45 -8.33
CA ASP A 443 -21.29 18.43 -9.80
C ASP A 443 -20.36 17.37 -10.41
N ILE A 444 -19.18 17.15 -9.80
CA ILE A 444 -18.29 16.07 -10.22
C ILE A 444 -18.93 14.72 -9.86
N ALA A 445 -19.57 14.61 -8.70
CA ALA A 445 -20.24 13.38 -8.29
C ALA A 445 -21.39 13.01 -9.25
N VAL A 446 -22.18 13.98 -9.70
CA VAL A 446 -23.22 13.80 -10.74
C VAL A 446 -22.59 13.27 -12.03
N HIS A 447 -21.52 13.89 -12.50
CA HIS A 447 -20.82 13.46 -13.73
C HIS A 447 -20.28 12.03 -13.65
N LEU A 448 -19.78 11.60 -12.49
CA LEU A 448 -19.33 10.22 -12.27
C LEU A 448 -20.50 9.22 -12.31
N LEU A 449 -21.66 9.59 -11.75
CA LEU A 449 -22.87 8.75 -11.79
C LEU A 449 -23.41 8.61 -13.22
N GLU A 450 -23.49 9.70 -13.97
CA GLU A 450 -23.95 9.67 -15.37
C GLU A 450 -23.07 8.75 -16.23
N LYS A 451 -21.76 8.74 -15.97
CA LYS A 451 -20.80 7.87 -16.63
C LYS A 451 -20.70 6.46 -16.05
N LYS A 452 -21.37 6.19 -14.91
CA LYS A 452 -21.31 4.92 -14.16
C LYS A 452 -19.88 4.47 -13.85
N ILE A 453 -19.03 5.41 -13.45
CA ILE A 453 -17.65 5.14 -13.02
C ILE A 453 -17.47 5.50 -11.56
N TYR A 454 -16.79 4.66 -10.80
CA TYR A 454 -16.68 4.78 -9.33
C TYR A 454 -18.05 4.89 -8.64
N SER A 455 -19.09 4.32 -9.24
CA SER A 455 -20.47 4.36 -8.75
C SER A 455 -20.80 3.15 -7.89
N VAL A 456 -21.60 3.37 -6.84
CA VAL A 456 -22.14 2.33 -5.96
C VAL A 456 -23.65 2.51 -5.85
N GLU A 457 -24.40 1.57 -6.43
CA GLU A 457 -25.86 1.54 -6.33
C GLU A 457 -26.26 0.88 -5.00
N ILE A 458 -27.09 1.56 -4.22
CA ILE A 458 -27.56 1.11 -2.92
C ILE A 458 -29.08 0.99 -2.88
N GLY A 459 -29.59 0.18 -1.94
CA GLY A 459 -31.02 0.10 -1.68
C GLY A 459 -31.65 1.41 -1.17
N ASP A 460 -32.98 1.46 -1.18
CA ASP A 460 -33.75 2.61 -0.71
C ASP A 460 -33.82 2.65 0.82
N PHE A 461 -32.76 3.17 1.44
CA PHE A 461 -32.70 3.47 2.87
C PHE A 461 -32.08 4.85 3.13
N ASP A 462 -32.34 5.43 4.31
CA ASP A 462 -31.70 6.68 4.71
C ASP A 462 -30.24 6.43 5.12
N VAL A 463 -29.32 7.06 4.41
CA VAL A 463 -27.88 6.90 4.62
C VAL A 463 -27.41 7.74 5.81
N LYS A 464 -26.86 7.08 6.84
CA LYS A 464 -26.30 7.70 8.06
C LYS A 464 -24.90 7.19 8.35
N GLY A 465 -23.88 7.93 7.89
CA GLY A 465 -22.47 7.70 8.22
C GLY A 465 -21.79 6.51 7.51
N THR A 466 -22.41 5.33 7.51
CA THR A 466 -21.85 4.11 6.93
C THR A 466 -22.86 3.41 6.05
N ILE A 467 -22.40 2.88 4.92
CA ILE A 467 -23.15 1.95 4.06
C ILE A 467 -22.52 0.58 4.25
N PHE A 468 -23.36 -0.40 4.62
CA PHE A 468 -22.93 -1.79 4.79
C PHE A 468 -23.11 -2.57 3.49
N ALA A 469 -22.30 -3.62 3.30
CA ALA A 469 -22.30 -4.43 2.07
C ALA A 469 -23.69 -5.01 1.74
N GLY A 470 -24.45 -5.50 2.72
CA GLY A 470 -25.82 -5.98 2.51
C GLY A 470 -26.83 -4.91 2.04
N GLY A 471 -26.46 -3.63 2.00
CA GLY A 471 -27.25 -2.55 1.39
C GLY A 471 -26.79 -2.15 -0.01
N VAL A 472 -25.74 -2.76 -0.54
CA VAL A 472 -25.21 -2.50 -1.89
C VAL A 472 -25.88 -3.45 -2.88
N ILE A 473 -26.42 -2.89 -3.96
CA ILE A 473 -27.05 -3.65 -5.06
C ILE A 473 -26.02 -3.93 -6.15
N ASN A 474 -25.23 -2.92 -6.50
CA ASN A 474 -24.21 -3.00 -7.55
C ASN A 474 -23.06 -2.02 -7.28
N ALA A 475 -21.87 -2.31 -7.77
CA ALA A 475 -20.70 -1.44 -7.64
C ALA A 475 -19.76 -1.61 -8.84
N ASP A 476 -19.10 -0.51 -9.25
CA ASP A 476 -18.06 -0.56 -10.27
C ASP A 476 -16.90 -1.48 -9.82
N GLU A 477 -16.61 -2.53 -10.60
CA GLU A 477 -15.56 -3.52 -10.33
C GLU A 477 -14.17 -2.90 -10.20
N LYS A 478 -13.94 -1.70 -10.76
CA LYS A 478 -12.65 -0.99 -10.66
C LYS A 478 -12.42 -0.33 -9.31
N ILE A 479 -13.44 -0.23 -8.47
CA ILE A 479 -13.36 0.36 -7.12
C ILE A 479 -12.41 -0.47 -6.27
N ARG A 480 -11.49 0.22 -5.59
CA ARG A 480 -10.57 -0.37 -4.62
C ARG A 480 -10.78 0.22 -3.24
N PRO A 481 -10.31 -0.44 -2.16
CA PRO A 481 -10.31 0.16 -0.84
C PRO A 481 -9.60 1.52 -0.85
N ASN A 482 -10.11 2.46 -0.06
CA ASN A 482 -9.75 3.87 0.01
C ASN A 482 -10.00 4.71 -1.25
N ASP A 483 -10.56 4.16 -2.34
CA ASP A 483 -11.03 5.01 -3.43
C ASP A 483 -12.20 5.89 -2.97
N LEU A 484 -12.27 7.09 -3.52
CA LEU A 484 -13.44 7.94 -3.38
C LEU A 484 -14.50 7.46 -4.39
N VAL A 485 -15.70 7.20 -3.88
CA VAL A 485 -16.82 6.63 -4.63
C VAL A 485 -18.05 7.51 -4.54
N VAL A 486 -18.93 7.38 -5.52
CA VAL A 486 -20.23 8.04 -5.54
C VAL A 486 -21.33 7.00 -5.36
N PHE A 487 -22.10 7.11 -4.29
CA PHE A 487 -23.23 6.20 -4.05
C PHE A 487 -24.55 6.86 -4.47
N CYS A 488 -25.54 6.06 -4.87
CA CYS A 488 -26.88 6.56 -5.18
C CYS A 488 -27.99 5.51 -4.91
N ASN A 489 -29.20 6.01 -4.66
CA ASN A 489 -30.47 5.28 -4.77
C ASN A 489 -31.52 6.16 -5.46
N SER A 490 -32.81 5.82 -5.33
CA SER A 490 -33.90 6.57 -6.00
C SER A 490 -34.14 7.98 -5.46
N LYS A 491 -33.55 8.35 -4.32
CA LYS A 491 -33.84 9.62 -3.61
C LYS A 491 -32.62 10.50 -3.39
N ILE A 492 -31.45 9.89 -3.26
CA ILE A 492 -30.22 10.58 -2.89
C ILE A 492 -29.04 10.04 -3.67
N PHE A 493 -28.02 10.88 -3.75
CA PHE A 493 -26.67 10.45 -4.07
C PHE A 493 -25.65 11.10 -3.12
N GLY A 494 -24.42 10.62 -3.12
CA GLY A 494 -23.41 11.18 -2.23
C GLY A 494 -22.03 10.64 -2.47
N VAL A 495 -21.08 11.17 -1.70
CA VAL A 495 -19.66 10.84 -1.81
C VAL A 495 -19.21 10.12 -0.55
N GLY A 496 -18.42 9.06 -0.72
CA GLY A 496 -17.84 8.29 0.38
C GLY A 496 -16.47 7.73 0.02
N ILE A 497 -15.85 7.06 0.99
CA ILE A 497 -14.60 6.31 0.81
C ILE A 497 -14.93 4.82 0.90
N ALA A 498 -14.52 4.05 -0.12
CA ALA A 498 -14.65 2.61 -0.14
C ALA A 498 -13.81 1.95 0.95
N ALA A 499 -14.37 0.98 1.66
CA ALA A 499 -13.66 0.16 2.65
C ALA A 499 -13.31 -1.25 2.14
N MET A 500 -13.87 -1.63 0.99
CA MET A 500 -13.65 -2.89 0.27
C MET A 500 -13.61 -2.64 -1.25
N SER A 501 -13.20 -3.63 -2.03
CA SER A 501 -13.25 -3.55 -3.50
C SER A 501 -14.70 -3.57 -4.01
N GLY A 502 -14.96 -3.05 -5.22
CA GLY A 502 -16.31 -3.06 -5.80
C GLY A 502 -16.92 -4.45 -5.88
N ARG A 503 -16.10 -5.45 -6.24
CA ARG A 503 -16.48 -6.86 -6.21
C ARG A 503 -16.92 -7.33 -4.82
N GLU A 504 -16.13 -7.02 -3.79
CA GLU A 504 -16.47 -7.38 -2.40
C GLU A 504 -17.76 -6.69 -1.92
N MET A 505 -18.04 -5.46 -2.38
CA MET A 505 -19.28 -4.74 -2.01
C MET A 505 -20.54 -5.50 -2.43
N VAL A 506 -20.51 -6.13 -3.61
CA VAL A 506 -21.65 -6.87 -4.16
C VAL A 506 -21.70 -8.30 -3.61
N GLU A 507 -20.54 -8.92 -3.39
CA GLU A 507 -20.45 -10.33 -3.02
C GLU A 507 -20.57 -10.58 -1.50
N SER A 508 -20.39 -9.57 -0.66
CA SER A 508 -20.40 -9.72 0.79
C SER A 508 -21.76 -9.39 1.38
N GLU A 509 -22.28 -10.26 2.25
CA GLU A 509 -23.58 -10.03 2.91
C GLU A 509 -23.50 -9.01 4.06
N ARG A 510 -22.32 -8.84 4.66
CA ARG A 510 -22.08 -7.99 5.84
C ARG A 510 -20.72 -7.29 5.77
N GLY A 511 -20.56 -6.27 6.59
CA GLY A 511 -19.34 -5.47 6.67
C GLY A 511 -19.52 -4.06 6.14
N ILE A 512 -18.51 -3.22 6.32
CA ILE A 512 -18.52 -1.81 5.94
C ILE A 512 -18.11 -1.68 4.48
N ALA A 513 -19.02 -1.26 3.59
CA ALA A 513 -18.73 -1.05 2.18
C ALA A 513 -18.21 0.36 1.91
N VAL A 514 -18.91 1.39 2.41
CA VAL A 514 -18.58 2.79 2.16
C VAL A 514 -18.70 3.61 3.45
N LYS A 515 -17.66 4.40 3.76
CA LYS A 515 -17.67 5.43 4.80
C LYS A 515 -18.10 6.76 4.18
N VAL A 516 -19.29 7.23 4.54
CA VAL A 516 -19.96 8.37 3.90
C VAL A 516 -19.30 9.68 4.33
N LYS A 517 -19.01 10.56 3.36
CA LYS A 517 -18.51 11.92 3.62
C LYS A 517 -19.61 12.97 3.52
N ARG A 518 -20.52 12.84 2.54
CA ARG A 518 -21.63 13.79 2.27
C ARG A 518 -22.69 13.14 1.40
N LYS A 519 -23.91 13.70 1.44
CA LYS A 519 -25.05 13.31 0.60
C LYS A 519 -25.80 14.55 0.08
N PHE A 520 -26.46 14.37 -1.05
CA PHE A 520 -27.26 15.34 -1.78
C PHE A 520 -28.60 14.69 -2.13
N LEU A 521 -29.61 15.50 -2.41
CA LEU A 521 -30.89 15.01 -2.96
C LEU A 521 -30.74 14.81 -4.46
N MET A 522 -31.40 13.78 -5.00
CA MET A 522 -31.47 13.55 -6.44
C MET A 522 -32.22 14.66 -7.18
#